data_AF-A0A814DGP8-F1
#
_entry.id   AF-A0A814DGP8-F1
#
_cell.length_a   1.000
_cell.length_b   1.000
_cell.length_c   1.000
_cell.angle_alpha   90.00
_cell.angle_beta   90.00
_cell.angle_gamma   90.00
#
_symmetry.space_group_name_H-M   'P 1'
#
loop_
_entity.id
_entity.type
_entity.pdbx_description
1 polymer ?
#
loop_
_entity_poly.entity_id
_entity_poly.type
_entity_poly.pdbx_seq_one_letter_code
_entity_poly.pdbx_strand_id
1 'polypeptide(L)'
;MRLFSQRHLSSSLSIDYHSYNKHTIRPIIPVAIIRNITKTSMTTTIDFPKARCPVNKRQFTSPAVESLIEEIQKNIKNKELAWLFENCFPNTLDTTVDFDEKAASEKKPDTYVITGDIDAMWLRDSSAQINLYLPLMNQDKKLRQLIEGVLLRQCIFIQRDPYANAHYKDTNRISEWKHMDKTEMRAGVHERKWELDSLCYVLRLMHSYWKEVNYDLSFFRENEQDFKKTIRIILQTMKEQQRFNESGPYSYQRQGHPSDPSGQKAKPIGLIHTFFRPSDDLQTFPYLIPSQFFAHHTLKLLLEFVKKLEWTNDFNDDILKLISNLHDILFDDKIVNNQETLITFKHPKYGLIYSYEIDGFDNRNLMDDSNIPSLLSLPYLCPDDISSKHPIYQNTRKFVLSSDNPWFFKGNLLEGNYSHLSVMICSIYFFSQKGVGGPHCGKSMVWPLAIIMRGLTTTDDDEIRFCLEMLQKSHGNTGFMHESINVNNPMHYTRSWFAWANSLFGEFIWKLYREKPYLLN
;
A
#
# COMPACT_ATOMS: atom_id res chain seq x y z
N MET A 1 -21.60 -18.80 -43.87
CA MET A 1 -23.09 -18.72 -43.91
C MET A 1 -23.55 -18.25 -42.53
N ARG A 2 -24.08 -17.06 -42.25
CA ARG A 2 -24.77 -15.97 -42.98
C ARG A 2 -24.05 -14.65 -42.62
N LEU A 3 -23.39 -13.90 -43.51
CA LEU A 3 -23.90 -12.86 -44.43
C LEU A 3 -24.95 -11.91 -43.84
N PHE A 4 -24.55 -10.66 -43.58
CA PHE A 4 -25.18 -9.46 -44.16
C PHE A 4 -24.17 -8.32 -44.31
N SER A 5 -24.18 -7.70 -45.49
CA SER A 5 -23.28 -6.66 -45.97
C SER A 5 -23.91 -5.27 -45.90
N GLN A 6 -23.02 -4.27 -45.81
CA GLN A 6 -23.05 -2.89 -46.34
C GLN A 6 -24.38 -2.13 -46.52
N ARG A 7 -24.38 -0.88 -46.06
CA ARG A 7 -24.71 0.29 -46.89
C ARG A 7 -24.10 1.58 -46.32
N HIS A 8 -23.24 2.20 -47.12
CA HIS A 8 -22.85 3.61 -47.03
C HIS A 8 -24.04 4.50 -47.39
N LEU A 9 -24.18 5.65 -46.71
CA LEU A 9 -24.82 6.85 -47.25
C LEU A 9 -24.14 8.07 -46.63
N SER A 10 -23.38 8.76 -47.48
CA SER A 10 -22.87 10.11 -47.29
C SER A 10 -24.01 11.12 -47.46
N SER A 11 -24.04 12.16 -46.62
CA SER A 11 -24.63 13.44 -47.02
C SER A 11 -23.87 14.58 -46.35
N SER A 12 -23.13 15.28 -47.19
CA SER A 12 -22.51 16.58 -46.97
C SER A 12 -23.57 17.67 -47.02
N LEU A 13 -23.59 18.57 -46.05
CA LEU A 13 -24.26 19.87 -46.18
C LEU A 13 -23.34 20.95 -45.63
N SER A 14 -22.62 21.57 -46.56
CA SER A 14 -21.96 22.87 -46.44
C SER A 14 -23.00 23.96 -46.66
N ILE A 15 -23.09 24.95 -45.76
CA ILE A 15 -23.67 26.26 -46.08
C ILE A 15 -22.80 27.33 -45.44
N ASP A 16 -22.15 28.10 -46.30
CA ASP A 16 -21.53 29.39 -46.03
C ASP A 16 -22.28 30.42 -46.89
N TYR A 17 -22.67 31.56 -46.30
CA TYR A 17 -22.35 32.93 -46.75
C TYR A 17 -23.27 34.01 -46.14
N HIS A 18 -22.62 34.89 -45.37
CA HIS A 18 -22.69 36.36 -45.36
C HIS A 18 -23.92 37.18 -44.87
N SER A 19 -23.61 37.94 -43.81
CA SER A 19 -23.80 39.38 -43.58
C SER A 19 -25.21 39.98 -43.55
N TYR A 20 -25.58 40.61 -42.42
CA TYR A 20 -26.11 41.99 -42.41
C TYR A 20 -25.96 42.66 -41.02
N ASN A 21 -25.47 43.91 -41.10
CA ASN A 21 -25.26 45.03 -40.17
C ASN A 21 -25.85 45.09 -38.72
N LYS A 22 -24.95 45.55 -37.83
CA LYS A 22 -25.02 46.71 -36.91
C LYS A 22 -26.38 47.06 -36.25
N HIS A 23 -26.45 46.87 -34.94
CA HIS A 23 -26.94 47.90 -34.02
C HIS A 23 -26.18 47.90 -32.69
N THR A 24 -25.58 49.05 -32.40
CA THR A 24 -24.89 49.46 -31.20
C THR A 24 -25.88 49.70 -30.05
N ILE A 25 -25.71 49.02 -28.92
CA ILE A 25 -26.26 49.47 -27.62
C ILE A 25 -25.16 49.30 -26.57
N ARG A 26 -24.60 50.43 -26.13
CA ARG A 26 -23.80 50.53 -24.90
C ARG A 26 -24.74 50.79 -23.72
N PRO A 27 -24.60 50.09 -22.58
CA PRO A 27 -24.92 50.68 -21.29
C PRO A 27 -23.62 51.19 -20.65
N ILE A 28 -23.64 52.48 -20.36
CA ILE A 28 -22.68 53.21 -19.53
C ILE A 28 -22.82 52.67 -18.10
N ILE A 29 -21.76 52.08 -17.54
CA ILE A 29 -21.66 51.82 -16.10
C ILE A 29 -20.83 52.96 -15.49
N PRO A 30 -21.36 53.74 -14.53
CA PRO A 30 -20.62 54.84 -13.93
C PRO A 30 -19.51 54.29 -13.03
N VAL A 31 -18.29 54.76 -13.29
CA VAL A 31 -17.13 54.65 -12.41
C VAL A 31 -17.39 55.55 -11.20
N ALA A 32 -17.89 54.99 -10.10
CA ALA A 32 -17.69 55.46 -8.73
C ALA A 32 -18.50 54.58 -7.77
N ILE A 33 -17.79 53.76 -6.99
CA ILE A 33 -17.94 53.51 -5.54
C ILE A 33 -16.90 52.40 -5.25
N ILE A 34 -15.64 52.79 -5.22
CA ILE A 34 -14.59 52.06 -4.49
C ILE A 34 -14.30 52.95 -3.29
N ARG A 35 -14.92 52.66 -2.15
CA ARG A 35 -14.44 53.04 -0.82
C ARG A 35 -15.27 52.33 0.24
N ASN A 36 -14.56 51.66 1.13
CA ASN A 36 -15.01 51.09 2.41
C ASN A 36 -15.76 49.75 2.35
N ILE A 37 -15.04 48.69 1.97
CA ILE A 37 -15.19 47.42 2.70
C ILE A 37 -14.01 47.35 3.66
N THR A 38 -14.27 47.74 4.90
CA THR A 38 -13.40 47.48 6.05
C THR A 38 -13.00 46.01 6.06
N LYS A 39 -11.70 45.74 6.17
CA LYS A 39 -11.15 44.42 6.53
C LYS A 39 -11.65 44.05 7.92
N THR A 40 -12.86 43.50 8.02
CA THR A 40 -13.17 42.57 9.10
C THR A 40 -12.46 41.28 8.76
N SER A 41 -11.25 41.14 9.30
CA SER A 41 -10.57 39.86 9.47
C SER A 41 -11.46 38.98 10.36
N MET A 42 -12.45 38.31 9.76
CA MET A 42 -13.02 37.12 10.37
C MET A 42 -11.91 36.06 10.32
N THR A 43 -11.11 36.00 11.38
CA THR A 43 -10.40 34.78 11.72
C THR A 43 -11.46 33.77 12.13
N THR A 44 -12.11 33.14 11.15
CA THR A 44 -12.84 31.91 11.40
C THR A 44 -11.81 30.91 11.90
N THR A 45 -11.81 30.65 13.20
CA THR A 45 -11.14 29.49 13.75
C THR A 45 -11.78 28.27 13.09
N ILE A 46 -11.09 27.67 12.12
CA ILE A 46 -11.50 26.39 11.56
C ILE A 46 -11.45 25.40 12.72
N ASP A 47 -12.62 24.96 13.18
CA ASP A 47 -12.78 23.98 14.24
C ASP A 47 -12.97 22.61 13.57
N PHE A 48 -12.06 21.67 13.84
CA PHE A 48 -12.10 20.34 13.26
C PHE A 48 -12.90 19.40 14.17
N PRO A 49 -13.77 18.53 13.63
CA PRO A 49 -14.59 17.66 14.45
C PRO A 49 -13.74 16.59 15.15
N LYS A 50 -14.14 16.17 16.35
CA LYS A 50 -13.54 15.01 17.01
C LYS A 50 -13.88 13.74 16.22
N ALA A 51 -12.89 13.14 15.55
CA ALA A 51 -13.11 11.97 14.70
C ALA A 51 -12.64 10.65 15.32
N ARG A 52 -11.66 10.68 16.24
CA ARG A 52 -11.27 9.50 17.04
C ARG A 52 -12.43 8.99 17.90
N CYS A 53 -12.45 7.68 18.16
CA CYS A 53 -13.42 7.10 19.07
C CYS A 53 -13.18 7.61 20.52
N PRO A 54 -14.24 7.74 21.34
CA PRO A 54 -14.11 8.12 22.74
C PRO A 54 -13.15 7.20 23.50
N VAL A 55 -12.43 7.73 24.49
CA VAL A 55 -11.39 7.00 25.24
C VAL A 55 -11.89 5.65 25.78
N ASN A 56 -13.12 5.59 26.30
CA ASN A 56 -13.73 4.37 26.84
C ASN A 56 -14.22 3.36 25.78
N LYS A 57 -14.03 3.66 24.49
CA LYS A 57 -14.35 2.81 23.33
C LYS A 57 -13.10 2.42 22.53
N ARG A 58 -11.93 2.90 22.91
CA ARG A 58 -10.65 2.51 22.29
C ARG A 58 -10.34 1.06 22.68
N GLN A 59 -9.94 0.25 21.71
CA GLN A 59 -9.60 -1.15 21.96
C GLN A 59 -8.28 -1.30 22.71
N PHE A 60 -7.33 -0.41 22.45
CA PHE A 60 -6.06 -0.35 23.14
C PHE A 60 -5.62 1.11 23.32
N THR A 61 -4.90 1.41 24.39
CA THR A 61 -4.32 2.74 24.63
C THR A 61 -2.88 2.59 25.07
N SER A 62 -2.00 3.35 24.43
CA SER A 62 -0.57 3.41 24.73
C SER A 62 -0.22 4.82 25.22
N PRO A 63 0.28 4.99 26.46
CA PRO A 63 0.75 6.29 26.94
C PRO A 63 1.83 6.92 26.06
N ALA A 64 2.73 6.11 25.47
CA ALA A 64 3.76 6.61 24.56
C ALA A 64 3.16 7.18 23.27
N VAL A 65 2.12 6.52 22.73
CA VAL A 65 1.39 7.01 21.54
C VAL A 65 0.64 8.30 21.84
N GLU A 66 -0.10 8.37 22.94
CA GLU A 66 -0.83 9.61 23.30
C GLU A 66 0.15 10.78 23.54
N SER A 67 1.28 10.52 24.22
CA SER A 67 2.30 11.55 24.44
C SER A 67 2.89 12.09 23.14
N LEU A 68 3.14 11.22 22.15
CA LEU A 68 3.63 11.63 20.84
C LEU A 68 2.58 12.44 20.07
N ILE A 69 1.29 12.08 20.17
CA ILE A 69 0.20 12.84 19.54
C ILE A 69 0.16 14.26 20.12
N GLU A 70 0.18 14.41 21.45
CA GLU A 70 0.20 15.71 22.11
C GLU A 70 1.43 16.54 21.71
N GLU A 71 2.61 15.90 21.64
CA GLU A 71 3.84 16.56 21.20
C GLU A 71 3.72 17.10 19.76
N ILE A 72 3.25 16.26 18.83
CA ILE A 72 3.15 16.64 17.42
C ILE A 72 2.09 17.73 17.23
N GLN A 73 0.92 17.61 17.87
CA GLN A 73 -0.13 18.63 17.79
C GLN A 73 0.32 20.00 18.32
N LYS A 74 1.17 20.02 19.36
CA LYS A 74 1.71 21.26 19.92
C LYS A 74 2.71 21.95 18.99
N ASN A 75 3.44 21.18 18.17
CA ASN A 75 4.58 21.68 17.38
C ASN A 75 4.27 21.87 15.88
N ILE A 76 3.21 21.28 15.35
CA ILE A 76 2.74 21.48 13.97
C ILE A 76 1.84 22.73 13.90
N LYS A 77 2.16 23.71 13.05
CA LYS A 77 1.32 24.90 12.83
C LYS A 77 0.12 24.64 11.92
N ASN A 78 0.24 23.71 10.96
CA ASN A 78 -0.88 23.32 10.12
C ASN A 78 -1.88 22.49 10.93
N LYS A 79 -2.95 23.17 11.39
CA LYS A 79 -3.97 22.57 12.26
C LYS A 79 -4.70 21.38 11.63
N GLU A 80 -4.89 21.38 10.32
CA GLU A 80 -5.54 20.27 9.61
C GLU A 80 -4.65 19.03 9.61
N LEU A 81 -3.36 19.18 9.32
CA LEU A 81 -2.41 18.06 9.39
C LEU A 81 -2.27 17.52 10.82
N ALA A 82 -2.26 18.39 11.83
CA ALA A 82 -2.25 17.97 13.23
C ALA A 82 -3.52 17.18 13.61
N TRP A 83 -4.69 17.60 13.11
CA TRP A 83 -5.95 16.90 13.30
C TRP A 83 -6.00 15.54 12.56
N LEU A 84 -5.58 15.51 11.29
CA LEU A 84 -5.46 14.26 10.53
C LEU A 84 -4.49 13.27 11.19
N PHE A 85 -3.36 13.77 11.70
CA PHE A 85 -2.39 12.95 12.42
C PHE A 85 -2.99 12.35 13.68
N GLU A 86 -3.66 13.17 14.52
CA GLU A 86 -4.36 12.69 15.71
C GLU A 86 -5.35 11.57 15.35
N ASN A 87 -6.13 11.73 14.28
CA ASN A 87 -7.10 10.71 13.88
C ASN A 87 -6.44 9.44 13.35
N CYS A 88 -5.44 9.57 12.47
CA CYS A 88 -4.89 8.45 11.71
C CYS A 88 -3.83 7.66 12.47
N PHE A 89 -2.93 8.34 13.18
CA PHE A 89 -1.77 7.70 13.82
C PHE A 89 -2.15 6.62 14.84
N PRO A 90 -3.14 6.79 15.74
CA PRO A 90 -3.55 5.76 16.69
C PRO A 90 -4.69 4.87 16.19
N ASN A 91 -5.17 5.04 14.94
CA ASN A 91 -6.42 4.40 14.49
C ASN A 91 -6.42 2.88 14.64
N THR A 92 -5.29 2.22 14.36
CA THR A 92 -5.11 0.77 14.59
C THR A 92 -5.35 0.42 16.06
N LEU A 93 -4.69 1.11 17.00
CA LEU A 93 -4.84 0.82 18.43
C LEU A 93 -6.26 1.14 18.93
N ASP A 94 -6.83 2.23 18.45
CA ASP A 94 -8.15 2.69 18.85
C ASP A 94 -9.25 1.73 18.38
N THR A 95 -9.10 1.07 17.23
CA THR A 95 -10.24 0.43 16.54
C THR A 95 -10.05 -1.02 16.09
N THR A 96 -8.82 -1.48 15.84
CA THR A 96 -8.62 -2.79 15.16
C THR A 96 -7.95 -3.87 16.00
N VAL A 97 -7.37 -3.48 17.13
CA VAL A 97 -6.65 -4.40 18.01
C VAL A 97 -7.63 -5.18 18.89
N ASP A 98 -7.38 -6.48 19.04
CA ASP A 98 -7.94 -7.33 20.07
C ASP A 98 -6.76 -7.97 20.83
N PHE A 99 -6.40 -7.35 21.95
CA PHE A 99 -5.27 -7.72 22.80
C PHE A 99 -5.74 -8.58 23.98
N ASP A 100 -5.25 -9.82 24.07
CA ASP A 100 -5.59 -10.70 25.19
C ASP A 100 -4.74 -10.37 26.42
N GLU A 101 -5.28 -9.52 27.30
CA GLU A 101 -4.61 -9.13 28.55
C GLU A 101 -4.29 -10.31 29.46
N LYS A 102 -5.13 -11.35 29.45
CA LYS A 102 -4.92 -12.55 30.26
C LYS A 102 -3.71 -13.31 29.73
N ALA A 103 -3.68 -13.59 28.42
CA ALA A 103 -2.56 -14.27 27.78
C ALA A 103 -1.23 -13.51 27.98
N ALA A 104 -1.27 -12.17 27.89
CA ALA A 104 -0.13 -11.32 28.18
C ALA A 104 0.36 -11.43 29.63
N SER A 105 -0.56 -11.51 30.60
CA SER A 105 -0.22 -11.71 32.03
C SER A 105 0.43 -13.08 32.30
N GLU A 106 0.11 -14.08 31.49
CA GLU A 106 0.67 -15.44 31.51
C GLU A 106 1.98 -15.56 30.69
N LYS A 107 2.58 -14.43 30.28
CA LYS A 107 3.80 -14.34 29.45
C LYS A 107 3.69 -15.01 28.08
N LYS A 108 2.49 -15.13 27.53
CA LYS A 108 2.23 -15.56 26.15
C LYS A 108 1.28 -14.56 25.48
N PRO A 109 1.74 -13.33 25.21
CA PRO A 109 0.87 -12.31 24.64
C PRO A 109 0.27 -12.80 23.33
N ASP A 110 -0.96 -12.39 23.08
CA ASP A 110 -1.70 -12.72 21.88
C ASP A 110 -2.46 -11.49 21.42
N THR A 111 -2.34 -11.17 20.13
CA THR A 111 -2.95 -9.96 19.56
C THR A 111 -3.45 -10.24 18.18
N TYR A 112 -4.74 -10.05 18.00
CA TYR A 112 -5.41 -10.13 16.72
C TYR A 112 -5.70 -8.71 16.20
N VAL A 113 -5.41 -8.43 14.93
CA VAL A 113 -5.51 -7.09 14.36
C VAL A 113 -6.30 -7.16 13.06
N ILE A 114 -7.52 -6.62 13.06
CA ILE A 114 -8.33 -6.55 11.83
C ILE A 114 -7.87 -5.40 10.92
N THR A 115 -8.25 -5.44 9.65
CA THR A 115 -7.87 -4.38 8.67
C THR A 115 -8.62 -3.06 8.85
N GLY A 116 -9.78 -3.12 9.53
CA GLY A 116 -10.73 -2.03 9.65
C GLY A 116 -12.13 -2.54 9.37
N ASP A 117 -12.78 -2.02 8.33
CA ASP A 117 -14.13 -2.42 7.92
C ASP A 117 -14.28 -3.90 7.47
N ILE A 118 -13.17 -4.63 7.27
CA ILE A 118 -13.16 -6.08 7.05
C ILE A 118 -12.66 -6.79 8.32
N ASP A 119 -13.53 -7.59 8.92
CA ASP A 119 -13.30 -8.36 10.17
C ASP A 119 -12.46 -9.64 9.93
N ALA A 120 -11.24 -9.45 9.46
CA ALA A 120 -10.22 -10.46 9.33
C ALA A 120 -8.81 -9.85 9.44
N MET A 121 -7.83 -10.67 9.84
CA MET A 121 -6.44 -10.25 9.97
C MET A 121 -5.64 -10.70 8.74
N TRP A 122 -5.23 -9.73 7.92
CA TRP A 122 -4.25 -9.95 6.87
C TRP A 122 -2.84 -9.95 7.46
N LEU A 123 -1.97 -10.85 6.99
CA LEU A 123 -0.56 -10.86 7.39
C LEU A 123 0.14 -9.55 6.98
N ARG A 124 -0.18 -9.04 5.79
CA ARG A 124 0.27 -7.73 5.27
C ARG A 124 -0.21 -6.57 6.15
N ASP A 125 -1.52 -6.37 6.24
CA ASP A 125 -2.11 -5.21 6.90
C ASP A 125 -1.72 -5.15 8.37
N SER A 126 -1.82 -6.26 9.10
CA SER A 126 -1.44 -6.29 10.52
C SER A 126 0.03 -5.94 10.74
N SER A 127 0.93 -6.39 9.86
CA SER A 127 2.34 -6.02 9.95
C SER A 127 2.55 -4.53 9.67
N ALA A 128 1.93 -4.00 8.61
CA ALA A 128 2.06 -2.60 8.25
C ALA A 128 1.42 -1.66 9.28
N GLN A 129 0.27 -2.03 9.84
CA GLN A 129 -0.45 -1.30 10.88
C GLN A 129 0.34 -1.19 12.19
N ILE A 130 1.17 -2.20 12.50
CA ILE A 130 1.90 -2.28 13.77
C ILE A 130 3.31 -1.70 13.67
N ASN A 131 3.93 -1.79 12.49
CA ASN A 131 5.32 -1.38 12.27
C ASN A 131 5.62 0.06 12.73
N LEU A 132 4.67 0.98 12.60
CA LEU A 132 4.87 2.38 13.02
C LEU A 132 5.02 2.57 14.54
N TYR A 133 4.55 1.63 15.37
CA TYR A 133 4.61 1.78 16.83
C TYR A 133 5.89 1.20 17.43
N LEU A 134 6.68 0.45 16.66
CA LEU A 134 7.89 -0.20 17.15
C LEU A 134 8.85 0.78 17.87
N PRO A 135 9.13 1.99 17.37
CA PRO A 135 10.08 2.88 18.06
C PRO A 135 9.57 3.41 19.41
N LEU A 136 8.28 3.25 19.73
CA LEU A 136 7.65 3.69 20.98
C LEU A 136 7.60 2.58 22.03
N MET A 137 7.75 1.31 21.64
CA MET A 137 7.49 0.17 22.53
C MET A 137 8.49 0.06 23.70
N ASN A 138 9.70 0.61 23.56
CA ASN A 138 10.68 0.64 24.66
C ASN A 138 10.26 1.56 25.82
N GLN A 139 9.34 2.49 25.57
CA GLN A 139 8.79 3.41 26.56
C GLN A 139 7.47 2.89 27.14
N ASP A 140 6.90 1.83 26.55
CA ASP A 140 5.59 1.30 26.90
C ASP A 140 5.59 -0.23 26.82
N LYS A 141 5.74 -0.86 27.99
CA LYS A 141 5.76 -2.32 28.11
C LYS A 141 4.47 -2.97 27.57
N LYS A 142 3.31 -2.35 27.73
CA LYS A 142 2.04 -2.92 27.26
C LYS A 142 1.99 -2.89 25.72
N LEU A 143 2.46 -1.80 25.12
CA LEU A 143 2.62 -1.71 23.67
C LEU A 143 3.61 -2.76 23.15
N ARG A 144 4.75 -2.97 23.84
CA ARG A 144 5.69 -4.04 23.48
C ARG A 144 5.01 -5.43 23.51
N GLN A 145 4.24 -5.73 24.55
CA GLN A 145 3.52 -7.00 24.66
C GLN A 145 2.47 -7.18 23.55
N LEU A 146 1.78 -6.11 23.16
CA LEU A 146 0.86 -6.13 22.01
C LEU A 146 1.60 -6.53 20.73
N ILE A 147 2.75 -5.93 20.46
CA ILE A 147 3.55 -6.24 19.25
C ILE A 147 4.07 -7.67 19.28
N GLU A 148 4.57 -8.13 20.43
CA GLU A 148 4.96 -9.53 20.65
C GLU A 148 3.79 -10.49 20.38
N GLY A 149 2.58 -10.13 20.82
CA GLY A 149 1.37 -10.90 20.57
C GLY A 149 0.98 -10.98 19.10
N VAL A 150 1.22 -9.91 18.32
CA VAL A 150 1.01 -9.94 16.85
C VAL A 150 1.98 -10.92 16.20
N LEU A 151 3.26 -10.89 16.57
CA LEU A 151 4.28 -11.81 16.04
C LEU A 151 3.92 -13.28 16.30
N LEU A 152 3.52 -13.61 17.53
CA LEU A 152 3.11 -14.96 17.88
C LEU A 152 1.82 -15.39 17.18
N ARG A 153 0.85 -14.46 17.04
CA ARG A 153 -0.38 -14.72 16.30
C ARG A 153 -0.12 -15.01 14.82
N GLN A 154 0.79 -14.27 14.19
CA GLN A 154 1.20 -14.51 12.80
C GLN A 154 1.89 -15.88 12.63
N CYS A 155 2.69 -16.33 13.61
CA CYS A 155 3.22 -17.70 13.64
C CYS A 155 2.10 -18.75 13.60
N ILE A 156 1.05 -18.59 14.42
CA ILE A 156 -0.11 -19.51 14.44
C ILE A 156 -0.77 -19.59 13.05
N PHE A 157 -0.93 -18.45 12.39
CA PHE A 157 -1.58 -18.35 11.09
C PHE A 157 -0.77 -18.98 9.96
N ILE A 158 0.53 -18.67 9.86
CA ILE A 158 1.41 -19.29 8.87
C ILE A 158 1.51 -20.81 9.08
N GLN A 159 1.62 -21.25 10.34
CA GLN A 159 1.64 -22.69 10.66
C GLN A 159 0.32 -23.39 10.33
N ARG A 160 -0.80 -22.66 10.29
CA ARG A 160 -2.10 -23.19 9.87
C ARG A 160 -2.18 -23.31 8.36
N ASP A 161 -1.84 -22.25 7.63
CA ASP A 161 -1.85 -22.23 6.17
C ASP A 161 -0.93 -21.12 5.62
N PRO A 162 0.25 -21.47 5.08
CA PRO A 162 1.20 -20.46 4.59
C PRO A 162 0.81 -19.85 3.24
N TYR A 163 -0.23 -20.38 2.59
CA TYR A 163 -0.75 -19.87 1.34
C TYR A 163 -1.93 -18.91 1.53
N ALA A 164 -2.38 -18.70 2.77
CA ALA A 164 -3.46 -17.77 3.07
C ALA A 164 -2.93 -16.35 3.32
N ASN A 165 -3.62 -15.36 2.75
CA ASN A 165 -3.40 -13.94 3.01
C ASN A 165 -4.11 -13.48 4.30
N ALA A 166 -5.28 -14.08 4.62
CA ALA A 166 -6.17 -13.58 5.66
C ALA A 166 -6.71 -14.67 6.60
N HIS A 167 -6.84 -14.35 7.88
CA HIS A 167 -7.25 -15.29 8.93
C HIS A 167 -8.29 -14.71 9.89
N TYR A 168 -9.13 -15.57 10.45
CA TYR A 168 -10.03 -15.23 11.56
C TYR A 168 -9.34 -15.41 12.92
N LYS A 169 -9.82 -14.69 13.94
CA LYS A 169 -9.41 -14.93 15.34
C LYS A 169 -9.79 -16.34 15.80
N ASP A 170 -11.02 -16.75 15.50
CA ASP A 170 -11.51 -18.10 15.77
C ASP A 170 -10.95 -19.09 14.74
N THR A 171 -10.05 -19.94 15.20
CA THR A 171 -9.36 -20.93 14.35
C THR A 171 -10.25 -22.10 13.89
N ASN A 172 -11.51 -22.16 14.34
CA ASN A 172 -12.51 -23.14 13.92
C ASN A 172 -13.55 -22.54 12.97
N ARG A 173 -13.57 -21.21 12.78
CA ARG A 173 -14.52 -20.54 11.89
C ARG A 173 -14.30 -21.01 10.45
N ILE A 174 -15.40 -21.32 9.78
CA ILE A 174 -15.40 -21.65 8.36
C ILE A 174 -15.61 -20.37 7.55
N SER A 175 -14.72 -20.14 6.58
CA SER A 175 -14.81 -19.00 5.67
C SER A 175 -16.12 -18.99 4.89
N GLU A 176 -16.71 -17.80 4.79
CA GLU A 176 -17.79 -17.55 3.84
C GLU A 176 -17.33 -17.78 2.39
N TRP A 177 -16.05 -17.63 2.07
CA TRP A 177 -15.51 -17.87 0.73
C TRP A 177 -15.46 -19.35 0.35
N LYS A 178 -15.61 -20.30 1.31
CA LYS A 178 -15.44 -21.74 1.08
C LYS A 178 -16.33 -22.31 -0.04
N HIS A 179 -17.50 -21.71 -0.28
CA HIS A 179 -18.42 -22.18 -1.32
C HIS A 179 -18.09 -21.63 -2.72
N MET A 180 -17.37 -20.51 -2.81
CA MET A 180 -16.98 -19.89 -4.09
C MET A 180 -15.53 -20.19 -4.47
N ASP A 181 -14.65 -20.34 -3.50
CA ASP A 181 -13.23 -20.56 -3.70
C ASP A 181 -12.92 -22.05 -3.75
N LYS A 182 -12.58 -22.52 -4.96
CA LYS A 182 -12.10 -23.88 -5.22
C LYS A 182 -10.61 -23.96 -4.87
N THR A 183 -10.34 -24.14 -3.60
CA THR A 183 -9.01 -24.33 -3.02
C THR A 183 -9.14 -25.17 -1.74
N GLU A 184 -8.03 -25.56 -1.13
CA GLU A 184 -7.99 -26.25 0.17
C GLU A 184 -8.32 -25.28 1.31
N MET A 185 -9.57 -24.83 1.41
CA MET A 185 -10.00 -23.86 2.43
C MET A 185 -10.07 -24.51 3.82
N ARG A 186 -9.10 -24.18 4.68
CA ARG A 186 -9.01 -24.67 6.07
C ARG A 186 -9.84 -23.83 7.04
N ALA A 187 -10.28 -24.44 8.15
CA ALA A 187 -10.90 -23.68 9.23
C ALA A 187 -9.92 -22.66 9.84
N GLY A 188 -10.41 -21.49 10.20
CA GLY A 188 -9.63 -20.36 10.70
C GLY A 188 -9.02 -19.48 9.61
N VAL A 189 -9.02 -19.91 8.34
CA VAL A 189 -8.64 -19.07 7.20
C VAL A 189 -9.85 -18.21 6.81
N HIS A 190 -9.65 -16.91 6.65
CA HIS A 190 -10.65 -16.00 6.08
C HIS A 190 -10.61 -16.10 4.56
N GLU A 191 -9.49 -15.77 3.94
CA GLU A 191 -9.29 -15.86 2.50
C GLU A 191 -7.94 -16.55 2.24
N ARG A 192 -7.88 -17.33 1.16
CA ARG A 192 -6.73 -18.18 0.84
C ARG A 192 -6.08 -17.80 -0.49
N LYS A 193 -5.83 -16.51 -0.69
CA LYS A 193 -5.11 -16.00 -1.86
C LYS A 193 -3.61 -16.00 -1.62
N TRP A 194 -2.88 -16.70 -2.47
CA TRP A 194 -1.43 -16.80 -2.36
C TRP A 194 -0.74 -15.51 -2.83
N GLU A 195 -0.16 -14.82 -1.87
CA GLU A 195 0.53 -13.54 -2.00
C GLU A 195 1.90 -13.63 -1.32
N LEU A 196 2.98 -13.52 -2.10
CA LEU A 196 4.34 -13.65 -1.57
C LEU A 196 4.64 -12.61 -0.48
N ASP A 197 4.10 -11.40 -0.63
CA ASP A 197 4.32 -10.33 0.34
C ASP A 197 3.71 -10.64 1.71
N SER A 198 2.67 -11.47 1.81
CA SER A 198 2.09 -11.90 3.09
C SER A 198 3.16 -12.49 4.01
N LEU A 199 4.05 -13.34 3.48
CA LEU A 199 5.15 -13.91 4.25
C LEU A 199 6.28 -12.89 4.48
N CYS A 200 6.55 -12.03 3.49
CA CYS A 200 7.60 -11.01 3.58
C CYS A 200 7.29 -9.97 4.68
N TYR A 201 6.03 -9.57 4.83
CA TYR A 201 5.59 -8.63 5.87
C TYR A 201 5.83 -9.16 7.29
N VAL A 202 5.61 -10.46 7.52
CA VAL A 202 5.92 -11.11 8.81
C VAL A 202 7.42 -11.10 9.08
N LEU A 203 8.23 -11.49 8.09
CA LEU A 203 9.70 -11.45 8.21
C LEU A 203 10.23 -10.04 8.48
N ARG A 204 9.67 -9.03 7.80
CA ARG A 204 10.00 -7.61 8.02
C ARG A 204 9.65 -7.18 9.44
N LEU A 205 8.46 -7.51 9.94
CA LEU A 205 8.03 -7.15 11.30
C LEU A 205 8.90 -7.83 12.35
N MET A 206 9.21 -9.12 12.19
CA MET A 206 10.11 -9.87 13.07
C MET A 206 11.47 -9.19 13.19
N HIS A 207 12.11 -8.89 12.06
CA HIS A 207 13.42 -8.24 12.04
C HIS A 207 13.35 -6.81 12.59
N SER A 208 12.31 -6.05 12.26
CA SER A 208 12.14 -4.67 12.73
C SER A 208 11.94 -4.62 14.25
N TYR A 209 11.14 -5.52 14.81
CA TYR A 209 11.03 -5.68 16.27
C TYR A 209 12.37 -6.00 16.90
N TRP A 210 13.10 -6.98 16.37
CA TRP A 210 14.40 -7.39 16.90
C TRP A 210 15.40 -6.22 16.94
N LYS A 211 15.46 -5.43 15.86
CA LYS A 211 16.29 -4.23 15.79
C LYS A 211 15.90 -3.20 16.86
N GLU A 212 14.61 -2.94 17.03
CA GLU A 212 14.09 -1.91 17.94
C GLU A 212 14.24 -2.30 19.42
N VAL A 213 14.28 -3.60 19.75
CA VAL A 213 14.70 -4.08 21.09
C VAL A 213 16.23 -4.16 21.25
N ASN A 214 16.98 -3.40 20.45
CA ASN A 214 18.44 -3.37 20.45
C ASN A 214 19.09 -4.75 20.24
N TYR A 215 18.52 -5.54 19.33
CA TYR A 215 18.99 -6.88 18.99
C TYR A 215 18.92 -7.91 20.14
N ASP A 216 18.13 -7.65 21.19
CA ASP A 216 17.85 -8.63 22.23
C ASP A 216 17.07 -9.85 21.67
N LEU A 217 17.60 -11.05 21.91
CA LEU A 217 17.06 -12.31 21.42
C LEU A 217 16.14 -13.01 22.42
N SER A 218 15.96 -12.47 23.64
CA SER A 218 15.27 -13.17 24.73
C SER A 218 13.87 -13.63 24.33
N PHE A 219 13.05 -12.73 23.77
CA PHE A 219 11.70 -13.04 23.29
C PHE A 219 11.68 -14.17 22.25
N PHE A 220 12.63 -14.14 21.30
CA PHE A 220 12.72 -15.16 20.26
C PHE A 220 13.25 -16.50 20.78
N ARG A 221 14.16 -16.49 21.76
CA ARG A 221 14.67 -17.70 22.41
C ARG A 221 13.60 -18.37 23.28
N GLU A 222 12.79 -17.58 23.97
CA GLU A 222 11.66 -18.09 24.77
C GLU A 222 10.58 -18.76 23.90
N ASN A 223 10.40 -18.28 22.66
CA ASN A 223 9.39 -18.79 21.71
C ASN A 223 10.03 -19.48 20.50
N GLU A 224 11.24 -20.02 20.66
CA GLU A 224 12.10 -20.45 19.54
C GLU A 224 11.43 -21.51 18.67
N GLN A 225 10.71 -22.45 19.27
CA GLN A 225 10.08 -23.55 18.55
C GLN A 225 9.01 -23.05 17.56
N ASP A 226 8.23 -22.04 17.95
CA ASP A 226 7.21 -21.45 17.10
C ASP A 226 7.84 -20.71 15.92
N PHE A 227 8.91 -19.94 16.17
CA PHE A 227 9.63 -19.24 15.10
C PHE A 227 10.37 -20.19 14.16
N LYS A 228 11.06 -21.22 14.67
CA LYS A 228 11.73 -22.24 13.85
C LYS A 228 10.74 -22.95 12.94
N LYS A 229 9.60 -23.38 13.47
CA LYS A 229 8.56 -24.06 12.68
C LYS A 229 7.99 -23.13 11.62
N THR A 230 7.66 -21.90 11.99
CA THR A 230 7.12 -20.89 11.08
C THR A 230 8.09 -20.58 9.93
N ILE A 231 9.36 -20.32 10.24
CA ILE A 231 10.38 -20.00 9.23
C ILE A 231 10.62 -21.19 8.30
N ARG A 232 10.67 -22.44 8.80
CA ARG A 232 10.76 -23.62 7.93
C ARG A 232 9.61 -23.69 6.94
N ILE A 233 8.39 -23.42 7.40
CA ILE A 233 7.20 -23.41 6.54
C ILE A 233 7.32 -22.30 5.48
N ILE A 234 7.73 -21.09 5.85
CA ILE A 234 7.95 -19.98 4.89
C ILE A 234 8.95 -20.38 3.80
N LEU A 235 10.12 -20.89 4.20
CA LEU A 235 11.17 -21.29 3.26
C LEU A 235 10.70 -22.42 2.34
N GLN A 236 9.99 -23.40 2.89
CA GLN A 236 9.39 -24.49 2.12
C GLN A 236 8.37 -23.97 1.09
N THR A 237 7.46 -23.09 1.50
CA THR A 237 6.45 -22.49 0.62
C THR A 237 7.10 -21.68 -0.51
N MET A 238 8.11 -20.85 -0.21
CA MET A 238 8.84 -20.10 -1.23
C MET A 238 9.54 -21.03 -2.24
N LYS A 239 10.17 -22.12 -1.78
CA LYS A 239 10.82 -23.12 -2.65
C LYS A 239 9.82 -23.87 -3.52
N GLU A 240 8.70 -24.31 -2.95
CA GLU A 240 7.61 -24.96 -3.70
C GLU A 240 7.13 -24.08 -4.85
N GLN A 241 7.02 -22.77 -4.60
CA GLN A 241 6.58 -21.80 -5.60
C GLN A 241 7.68 -21.34 -6.56
N GLN A 242 8.95 -21.76 -6.40
CA GLN A 242 9.93 -21.65 -7.49
C GLN A 242 9.62 -22.61 -8.65
N ARG A 243 8.81 -23.67 -8.39
CA ARG A 243 8.22 -24.57 -9.40
C ARG A 243 9.22 -25.19 -10.38
N PHE A 244 10.44 -25.46 -9.93
CA PHE A 244 11.49 -26.03 -10.77
C PHE A 244 11.12 -27.40 -11.37
N ASN A 245 10.40 -28.24 -10.62
CA ASN A 245 10.09 -29.62 -11.01
C ASN A 245 8.61 -29.86 -11.30
N GLU A 246 7.72 -29.07 -10.68
CA GLU A 246 6.26 -29.25 -10.75
C GLU A 246 5.54 -27.93 -10.43
N SER A 247 4.22 -27.87 -10.67
CA SER A 247 3.41 -26.66 -10.44
C SER A 247 3.23 -26.28 -8.96
N GLY A 248 3.80 -27.01 -8.01
CA GLY A 248 3.64 -26.80 -6.57
C GLY A 248 2.25 -27.21 -6.05
N PRO A 249 2.06 -27.20 -4.71
CA PRO A 249 0.87 -27.77 -4.08
C PRO A 249 -0.33 -26.80 -4.03
N TYR A 250 -0.12 -25.52 -4.33
CA TYR A 250 -1.19 -24.51 -4.26
C TYR A 250 -2.01 -24.47 -5.55
N SER A 251 -3.34 -24.50 -5.37
CA SER A 251 -4.29 -24.26 -6.44
C SER A 251 -5.43 -23.37 -5.97
N TYR A 252 -5.97 -22.56 -6.87
CA TYR A 252 -7.06 -21.65 -6.58
C TYR A 252 -7.88 -21.32 -7.83
N GLN A 253 -9.21 -21.35 -7.69
CA GLN A 253 -10.15 -20.73 -8.62
C GLN A 253 -11.31 -20.13 -7.86
N ARG A 254 -11.88 -19.02 -8.33
CA ARG A 254 -13.13 -18.47 -7.81
C ARG A 254 -14.28 -18.72 -8.77
N GLN A 255 -15.41 -19.19 -8.26
CA GLN A 255 -16.62 -19.40 -9.06
C GLN A 255 -16.99 -18.10 -9.80
N GLY A 256 -17.35 -18.23 -11.10
CA GLY A 256 -17.65 -17.07 -11.96
C GLY A 256 -16.43 -16.40 -12.59
N HIS A 257 -15.22 -16.72 -12.16
CA HIS A 257 -13.96 -16.21 -12.71
C HIS A 257 -13.04 -17.37 -13.10
N PRO A 258 -13.29 -18.02 -14.24
CA PRO A 258 -12.50 -19.17 -14.67
C PRO A 258 -11.05 -18.76 -14.94
N SER A 259 -10.13 -19.27 -14.11
CA SER A 259 -8.67 -19.19 -14.27
C SER A 259 -8.09 -20.60 -14.28
N ASP A 260 -6.84 -20.78 -14.73
CA ASP A 260 -6.13 -22.05 -14.49
C ASP A 260 -5.98 -22.26 -12.97
N PRO A 261 -6.39 -23.41 -12.38
CA PRO A 261 -6.25 -23.65 -10.95
C PRO A 261 -4.80 -23.58 -10.48
N SER A 262 -3.84 -23.89 -11.35
CA SER A 262 -2.41 -23.81 -11.07
C SER A 262 -1.82 -22.41 -11.27
N GLY A 263 -2.64 -21.42 -11.65
CA GLY A 263 -2.23 -20.05 -11.91
C GLY A 263 -1.69 -19.85 -13.33
N GLN A 264 -1.21 -18.65 -13.62
CA GLN A 264 -0.66 -18.32 -14.94
C GLN A 264 0.61 -19.14 -15.22
N LYS A 265 0.81 -19.52 -16.49
CA LYS A 265 2.01 -20.26 -16.91
C LYS A 265 3.26 -19.39 -16.76
N ALA A 266 4.36 -20.02 -16.33
CA ALA A 266 5.65 -19.38 -16.16
C ALA A 266 6.78 -20.34 -16.53
N LYS A 267 7.93 -19.79 -16.93
CA LYS A 267 9.19 -20.53 -17.00
C LYS A 267 9.84 -20.52 -15.61
N PRO A 268 10.19 -21.67 -15.00
CA PRO A 268 10.78 -21.70 -13.67
C PRO A 268 12.24 -21.21 -13.70
N ILE A 269 12.41 -19.91 -13.52
CA ILE A 269 13.70 -19.19 -13.63
C ILE A 269 14.35 -18.89 -12.27
N GLY A 270 13.77 -19.37 -11.17
CA GLY A 270 14.27 -19.13 -9.80
C GLY A 270 13.53 -18.03 -9.04
N LEU A 271 12.71 -17.22 -9.73
CA LEU A 271 11.72 -16.37 -9.07
C LEU A 271 10.58 -17.19 -8.45
N ILE A 272 9.91 -16.62 -7.46
CA ILE A 272 8.84 -17.26 -6.71
C ILE A 272 7.50 -16.94 -7.37
N HIS A 273 6.80 -17.96 -7.86
CA HIS A 273 5.50 -17.84 -8.52
C HIS A 273 4.44 -17.34 -7.54
N THR A 274 3.65 -16.34 -7.95
CA THR A 274 2.57 -15.73 -7.18
C THR A 274 1.26 -15.75 -7.96
N PHE A 275 0.12 -15.72 -7.25
CA PHE A 275 -1.20 -15.73 -7.89
C PHE A 275 -1.86 -14.36 -7.78
N PHE A 276 -1.71 -13.73 -6.63
CA PHE A 276 -2.36 -12.47 -6.30
C PHE A 276 -1.33 -11.40 -5.99
N ARG A 277 -1.73 -10.16 -6.26
CA ARG A 277 -1.00 -8.93 -5.90
C ARG A 277 -1.31 -8.57 -4.44
N PRO A 278 -0.59 -7.61 -3.85
CA PRO A 278 -0.95 -7.04 -2.55
C PRO A 278 -2.30 -6.29 -2.55
N SER A 279 -2.95 -6.13 -3.72
CA SER A 279 -4.33 -5.66 -3.89
C SER A 279 -5.37 -6.78 -3.80
N ASP A 280 -4.95 -8.01 -3.51
CA ASP A 280 -5.77 -9.23 -3.55
C ASP A 280 -6.36 -9.54 -4.95
N ASP A 281 -5.88 -8.88 -6.00
CA ASP A 281 -6.24 -9.11 -7.41
C ASP A 281 -5.35 -10.17 -8.05
N LEU A 282 -5.91 -10.95 -8.98
CA LEU A 282 -5.14 -11.91 -9.77
C LEU A 282 -4.08 -11.21 -10.64
N GLN A 283 -2.89 -11.80 -10.68
CA GLN A 283 -1.78 -11.33 -11.51
C GLN A 283 -2.00 -11.61 -13.00
N THR A 284 -1.41 -10.76 -13.84
CA THR A 284 -1.36 -11.01 -15.30
C THR A 284 -0.23 -11.97 -15.64
N PHE A 285 0.96 -11.74 -15.08
CA PHE A 285 2.05 -12.71 -15.09
C PHE A 285 2.50 -13.03 -13.67
N PRO A 286 2.95 -14.26 -13.41
CA PRO A 286 3.04 -14.78 -12.05
C PRO A 286 4.29 -14.37 -11.28
N TYR A 287 5.25 -13.67 -11.90
CA TYR A 287 6.40 -13.11 -11.20
C TYR A 287 6.20 -11.61 -11.01
N LEU A 288 5.57 -11.23 -9.89
CA LEU A 288 5.39 -9.84 -9.48
C LEU A 288 6.71 -9.27 -8.93
N ILE A 289 7.37 -8.43 -9.73
CA ILE A 289 8.73 -7.94 -9.48
C ILE A 289 8.87 -7.19 -8.14
N PRO A 290 7.94 -6.29 -7.73
CA PRO A 290 7.99 -5.68 -6.40
C PRO A 290 8.06 -6.71 -5.26
N SER A 291 7.24 -7.76 -5.30
CA SER A 291 7.24 -8.81 -4.29
C SER A 291 8.50 -9.68 -4.33
N GLN A 292 9.12 -9.87 -5.50
CA GLN A 292 10.40 -10.56 -5.60
C GLN A 292 11.53 -9.78 -4.91
N PHE A 293 11.61 -8.46 -5.14
CA PHE A 293 12.56 -7.60 -4.41
C PHE A 293 12.31 -7.64 -2.91
N PHE A 294 11.05 -7.59 -2.49
CA PHE A 294 10.71 -7.63 -1.07
C PHE A 294 11.06 -8.98 -0.43
N ALA A 295 10.87 -10.09 -1.15
CA ALA A 295 11.32 -11.42 -0.72
C ALA A 295 12.85 -11.50 -0.60
N HIS A 296 13.59 -11.04 -1.62
CA HIS A 296 15.05 -11.00 -1.56
C HIS A 296 15.56 -10.21 -0.35
N HIS A 297 15.00 -9.01 -0.12
CA HIS A 297 15.38 -8.16 1.00
C HIS A 297 15.08 -8.85 2.34
N THR A 298 13.86 -9.34 2.54
CA THR A 298 13.45 -9.95 3.81
C THR A 298 14.13 -11.29 4.09
N LEU A 299 14.53 -12.05 3.06
CA LEU A 299 15.39 -13.23 3.22
C LEU A 299 16.79 -12.86 3.69
N LYS A 300 17.37 -11.73 3.23
CA LYS A 300 18.66 -11.22 3.75
C LYS A 300 18.56 -10.84 5.23
N LEU A 301 17.48 -10.14 5.61
CA LEU A 301 17.19 -9.83 7.02
C LEU A 301 17.02 -11.10 7.86
N LEU A 302 16.31 -12.09 7.32
CA LEU A 302 16.15 -13.39 7.97
C LEU A 302 17.49 -14.11 8.14
N LEU A 303 18.38 -14.07 7.14
CA LEU A 303 19.71 -14.69 7.21
C LEU A 303 20.55 -14.07 8.34
N GLU A 304 20.54 -12.75 8.46
CA GLU A 304 21.20 -12.06 9.58
C GLU A 304 20.64 -12.54 10.93
N PHE A 305 19.32 -12.57 11.03
CA PHE A 305 18.59 -12.94 12.23
C PHE A 305 18.88 -14.39 12.68
N VAL A 306 18.76 -15.38 11.78
CA VAL A 306 19.00 -16.79 12.14
C VAL A 306 20.47 -17.08 12.47
N LYS A 307 21.41 -16.35 11.86
CA LYS A 307 22.83 -16.43 12.22
C LYS A 307 23.09 -15.95 13.64
N LYS A 308 22.42 -14.87 14.08
CA LYS A 308 22.53 -14.37 15.46
C LYS A 308 21.88 -15.28 16.49
N LEU A 309 20.83 -15.99 16.11
CA LEU A 309 20.22 -17.03 16.94
C LEU A 309 21.02 -18.32 16.99
N GLU A 310 22.06 -18.45 16.15
CA GLU A 310 22.90 -19.65 16.05
C GLU A 310 22.08 -20.90 15.69
N TRP A 311 21.09 -20.73 14.81
CA TRP A 311 20.33 -21.86 14.27
C TRP A 311 21.18 -22.72 13.34
N THR A 312 20.74 -23.95 13.14
CA THR A 312 21.45 -24.99 12.39
C THR A 312 21.74 -24.59 10.94
N ASN A 313 22.79 -25.19 10.36
CA ASN A 313 23.26 -24.85 9.02
C ASN A 313 22.20 -25.06 7.92
N ASP A 314 21.22 -25.95 8.10
CA ASP A 314 20.12 -26.18 7.16
C ASP A 314 19.29 -24.90 6.89
N PHE A 315 19.00 -24.10 7.92
CA PHE A 315 18.32 -22.81 7.72
C PHE A 315 19.16 -21.86 6.86
N ASN A 316 20.45 -21.75 7.18
CA ASN A 316 21.36 -20.86 6.45
C ASN A 316 21.44 -21.23 4.97
N ASP A 317 21.61 -22.52 4.68
CA ASP A 317 21.74 -23.04 3.32
C ASP A 317 20.45 -22.80 2.52
N ASP A 318 19.30 -23.06 3.13
CA ASP A 318 17.99 -22.85 2.52
C ASP A 318 17.72 -21.38 2.17
N ILE A 319 18.03 -20.48 3.11
CA ILE A 319 17.88 -19.03 2.92
C ILE A 319 18.85 -18.54 1.85
N LEU A 320 20.13 -18.93 1.93
CA LEU A 320 21.15 -18.57 0.95
C LEU A 320 20.78 -19.04 -0.46
N LYS A 321 20.20 -20.24 -0.60
CA LYS A 321 19.79 -20.75 -1.89
C LYS A 321 18.65 -19.94 -2.50
N LEU A 322 17.63 -19.59 -1.70
CA LEU A 322 16.54 -18.71 -2.14
C LEU A 322 17.06 -17.32 -2.51
N ILE A 323 17.92 -16.72 -1.68
CA ILE A 323 18.56 -15.43 -1.96
C ILE A 323 19.30 -15.50 -3.29
N SER A 324 20.17 -16.49 -3.50
CA SER A 324 20.95 -16.64 -4.74
C SER A 324 20.04 -16.74 -5.97
N ASN A 325 19.01 -17.60 -5.92
CA ASN A 325 18.10 -17.77 -7.05
C ASN A 325 17.35 -16.48 -7.41
N LEU A 326 16.96 -15.67 -6.40
CA LEU A 326 16.35 -14.36 -6.63
C LEU A 326 17.39 -13.34 -7.14
N HIS A 327 18.57 -13.34 -6.52
CA HIS A 327 19.63 -12.37 -6.79
C HIS A 327 20.11 -12.44 -8.23
N ASP A 328 20.32 -13.65 -8.76
CA ASP A 328 20.78 -13.89 -10.13
C ASP A 328 19.85 -13.25 -11.19
N ILE A 329 18.56 -13.09 -10.88
CA ILE A 329 17.56 -12.50 -11.77
C ILE A 329 17.36 -11.00 -11.48
N LEU A 330 17.28 -10.62 -10.21
CA LEU A 330 16.95 -9.26 -9.78
C LEU A 330 18.12 -8.28 -9.93
N PHE A 331 19.35 -8.78 -9.87
CA PHE A 331 20.59 -8.01 -9.92
C PHE A 331 21.55 -8.52 -11.00
N ASP A 332 21.02 -9.09 -12.09
CA ASP A 332 21.79 -9.51 -13.27
C ASP A 332 22.79 -8.41 -13.68
N ASP A 333 24.05 -8.77 -13.93
CA ASP A 333 25.14 -7.85 -14.29
C ASP A 333 24.80 -6.95 -15.49
N LYS A 334 23.90 -7.39 -16.38
CA LYS A 334 23.39 -6.57 -17.49
C LYS A 334 22.62 -5.33 -17.01
N ILE A 335 21.92 -5.42 -15.88
CA ILE A 335 21.22 -4.29 -15.24
C ILE A 335 22.23 -3.21 -14.84
N VAL A 336 23.36 -3.62 -14.24
CA VAL A 336 24.46 -2.72 -13.86
C VAL A 336 25.04 -2.02 -15.10
N ASN A 337 25.07 -2.72 -16.23
CA ASN A 337 25.53 -2.18 -17.51
C ASN A 337 24.42 -1.46 -18.31
N ASN A 338 23.28 -1.15 -17.69
CA ASN A 338 22.13 -0.45 -18.29
C ASN A 338 21.58 -1.15 -19.56
N GLN A 339 21.49 -2.48 -19.52
CA GLN A 339 20.95 -3.33 -20.58
C GLN A 339 19.65 -4.01 -20.15
N GLU A 340 18.82 -4.37 -21.12
CA GLU A 340 17.59 -5.11 -20.87
C GLU A 340 17.86 -6.53 -20.35
N THR A 341 17.00 -6.96 -19.43
CA THR A 341 16.99 -8.29 -18.82
C THR A 341 15.56 -8.82 -18.78
N LEU A 342 15.36 -9.96 -18.12
CA LEU A 342 14.02 -10.51 -17.90
C LEU A 342 13.12 -9.53 -17.13
N ILE A 343 13.69 -8.82 -16.15
CA ILE A 343 12.91 -7.93 -15.27
C ILE A 343 12.95 -6.45 -15.70
N THR A 344 13.86 -6.07 -16.61
CA THR A 344 14.01 -4.68 -17.07
C THR A 344 13.66 -4.51 -18.54
N PHE A 345 13.10 -3.35 -18.89
CA PHE A 345 12.69 -3.00 -20.25
C PHE A 345 13.19 -1.59 -20.60
N LYS A 346 13.74 -1.42 -21.80
CA LYS A 346 14.24 -0.14 -22.30
C LYS A 346 13.10 0.64 -22.92
N HIS A 347 12.32 1.31 -22.07
CA HIS A 347 11.20 2.12 -22.50
C HIS A 347 11.65 3.30 -23.39
N PRO A 348 11.04 3.53 -24.57
CA PRO A 348 11.48 4.58 -25.50
C PRO A 348 11.57 5.99 -24.91
N LYS A 349 10.69 6.30 -23.95
CA LYS A 349 10.60 7.62 -23.29
C LYS A 349 11.38 7.73 -21.97
N TYR A 350 11.50 6.64 -21.22
CA TYR A 350 12.00 6.67 -19.85
C TYR A 350 13.39 6.05 -19.70
N GLY A 351 13.90 5.36 -20.72
CA GLY A 351 15.10 4.54 -20.61
C GLY A 351 14.80 3.20 -19.94
N LEU A 352 15.80 2.60 -19.33
CA LEU A 352 15.67 1.30 -18.67
C LEU A 352 14.80 1.44 -17.41
N ILE A 353 13.71 0.67 -17.34
CA ILE A 353 12.74 0.61 -16.24
C ILE A 353 12.56 -0.84 -15.77
N TYR A 354 12.05 -1.04 -14.56
CA TYR A 354 11.57 -2.34 -14.10
C TYR A 354 10.18 -2.64 -14.68
N SER A 355 9.94 -3.90 -15.02
CA SER A 355 8.61 -4.43 -15.34
C SER A 355 7.84 -4.69 -14.04
N TYR A 356 6.51 -4.62 -14.07
CA TYR A 356 5.67 -4.91 -12.90
C TYR A 356 5.53 -6.42 -12.68
N GLU A 357 5.18 -7.14 -13.75
CA GLU A 357 5.07 -8.60 -13.75
C GLU A 357 5.73 -9.19 -14.99
N ILE A 358 6.29 -10.39 -14.85
CA ILE A 358 6.86 -11.18 -15.96
C ILE A 358 6.50 -12.67 -15.82
N ASP A 359 6.69 -13.44 -16.88
CA ASP A 359 6.45 -14.90 -16.88
C ASP A 359 7.71 -15.75 -17.15
N GLY A 360 8.85 -15.09 -17.44
CA GLY A 360 10.10 -15.76 -17.81
C GLY A 360 10.17 -16.25 -19.28
N PHE A 361 9.14 -15.95 -20.09
CA PHE A 361 9.10 -16.16 -21.55
C PHE A 361 9.22 -14.84 -22.33
N ASP A 362 9.84 -13.81 -21.73
CA ASP A 362 9.97 -12.43 -22.23
C ASP A 362 8.66 -11.60 -22.28
N ASN A 363 7.53 -12.13 -21.78
CA ASN A 363 6.34 -11.29 -21.60
C ASN A 363 6.50 -10.38 -20.39
N ARG A 364 5.94 -9.17 -20.52
CA ARG A 364 6.10 -8.09 -19.54
C ARG A 364 4.77 -7.36 -19.36
N ASN A 365 4.38 -7.12 -18.13
CA ASN A 365 3.34 -6.17 -17.78
C ASN A 365 4.00 -4.87 -17.31
N LEU A 366 3.85 -3.79 -18.09
CA LEU A 366 4.40 -2.48 -17.76
C LEU A 366 3.31 -1.63 -17.13
N MET A 367 3.29 -1.58 -15.80
CA MET A 367 2.35 -0.80 -15.00
C MET A 367 2.93 -0.54 -13.60
N ASP A 368 2.14 0.02 -12.69
CA ASP A 368 2.30 -0.17 -11.25
C ASP A 368 0.93 -0.19 -10.59
N ASP A 369 0.87 -0.72 -9.38
CA ASP A 369 -0.31 -0.73 -8.52
C ASP A 369 -0.06 0.11 -7.26
N SER A 370 -1.14 0.46 -6.56
CA SER A 370 -1.06 1.26 -5.35
C SER A 370 -0.72 0.48 -4.10
N ASN A 371 -1.07 -0.80 -4.05
CA ASN A 371 -0.80 -1.63 -2.89
C ASN A 371 0.69 -1.97 -2.82
N ILE A 372 1.21 -2.08 -1.59
CA ILE A 372 2.64 -2.22 -1.30
C ILE A 372 2.89 -3.69 -0.94
N PRO A 373 3.91 -4.36 -1.50
CA PRO A 373 4.96 -3.88 -2.40
C PRO A 373 4.50 -3.47 -3.81
N SER A 374 4.88 -2.25 -4.21
CA SER A 374 4.78 -1.69 -5.57
C SER A 374 6.16 -1.27 -6.09
N LEU A 375 6.30 -1.03 -7.40
CA LEU A 375 7.56 -0.52 -7.96
C LEU A 375 7.93 0.83 -7.34
N LEU A 376 6.93 1.68 -7.09
CA LEU A 376 7.11 2.96 -6.41
C LEU A 376 7.70 2.82 -5.01
N SER A 377 7.31 1.78 -4.27
CA SER A 377 7.68 1.53 -2.87
C SER A 377 9.05 0.88 -2.66
N LEU A 378 9.76 0.47 -3.72
CA LEU A 378 10.99 -0.31 -3.59
C LEU A 378 12.03 0.32 -2.65
N PRO A 379 12.34 1.64 -2.70
CA PRO A 379 13.28 2.24 -1.75
C PRO A 379 12.78 2.32 -0.31
N TYR A 380 11.47 2.27 -0.11
CA TYR A 380 10.86 2.25 1.22
C TYR A 380 10.98 0.85 1.85
N LEU A 381 10.69 -0.20 1.09
CA LEU A 381 10.72 -1.58 1.57
C LEU A 381 12.12 -2.21 1.59
N CYS A 382 12.95 -1.87 0.61
CA CYS A 382 14.24 -2.52 0.36
C CYS A 382 15.36 -1.47 0.30
N PRO A 383 15.53 -0.62 1.33
CA PRO A 383 16.45 0.53 1.27
C PRO A 383 17.92 0.13 1.06
N ASP A 384 18.31 -1.08 1.48
CA ASP A 384 19.67 -1.62 1.30
C ASP A 384 19.90 -2.24 -0.08
N ASP A 385 18.82 -2.51 -0.82
CA ASP A 385 18.88 -3.15 -2.14
C ASP A 385 18.60 -2.16 -3.27
N ILE A 386 17.66 -1.22 -3.07
CA ILE A 386 17.24 -0.23 -4.06
C ILE A 386 17.28 1.17 -3.46
N SER A 387 18.29 1.95 -3.84
CA SER A 387 18.36 3.37 -3.46
C SER A 387 17.27 4.19 -4.16
N SER A 388 16.70 5.18 -3.47
CA SER A 388 15.82 6.18 -4.09
C SER A 388 16.53 6.98 -5.19
N LYS A 389 17.86 7.00 -5.24
CA LYS A 389 18.64 7.66 -6.29
C LYS A 389 19.04 6.73 -7.43
N HIS A 390 18.69 5.44 -7.36
CA HIS A 390 19.08 4.46 -8.38
C HIS A 390 18.50 4.85 -9.76
N PRO A 391 19.30 4.92 -10.85
CA PRO A 391 18.85 5.44 -12.14
C PRO A 391 17.64 4.70 -12.72
N ILE A 392 17.65 3.36 -12.66
CA ILE A 392 16.54 2.54 -13.17
C ILE A 392 15.28 2.74 -12.32
N TYR A 393 15.43 2.88 -10.99
CA TYR A 393 14.30 3.22 -10.12
C TYR A 393 13.74 4.60 -10.48
N GLN A 394 14.59 5.59 -10.69
CA GLN A 394 14.15 6.94 -11.06
C GLN A 394 13.43 6.97 -12.42
N ASN A 395 13.90 6.21 -13.41
CA ASN A 395 13.20 6.03 -14.68
C ASN A 395 11.84 5.34 -14.49
N THR A 396 11.83 4.28 -13.67
CA THR A 396 10.60 3.54 -13.33
C THR A 396 9.61 4.45 -12.62
N ARG A 397 10.05 5.22 -11.62
CA ARG A 397 9.24 6.21 -10.89
C ARG A 397 8.60 7.23 -11.84
N LYS A 398 9.36 7.75 -12.81
CA LYS A 398 8.83 8.67 -13.83
C LYS A 398 7.76 8.01 -14.69
N PHE A 399 7.96 6.76 -15.10
CA PHE A 399 6.96 5.97 -15.82
C PHE A 399 5.69 5.76 -14.99
N VAL A 400 5.84 5.27 -13.76
CA VAL A 400 4.75 4.97 -12.83
C VAL A 400 3.88 6.18 -12.52
N LEU A 401 4.49 7.35 -12.36
CA LEU A 401 3.82 8.62 -12.06
C LEU A 401 3.43 9.42 -13.31
N SER A 402 3.14 8.72 -14.42
CA SER A 402 2.75 9.30 -15.70
C SER A 402 1.56 8.57 -16.31
N SER A 403 0.91 9.19 -17.29
CA SER A 403 -0.17 8.57 -18.08
C SER A 403 0.26 7.35 -18.90
N ASP A 404 1.56 7.02 -18.96
CA ASP A 404 2.04 5.81 -19.61
C ASP A 404 1.89 4.58 -18.70
N ASN A 405 1.71 4.77 -17.39
CA ASN A 405 1.18 3.74 -16.50
C ASN A 405 -0.36 3.69 -16.68
N PRO A 406 -0.95 2.55 -17.08
CA PRO A 406 -2.39 2.44 -17.33
C PRO A 406 -3.26 2.70 -16.09
N TRP A 407 -2.67 2.60 -14.88
CA TRP A 407 -3.35 2.84 -13.61
C TRP A 407 -2.98 4.17 -12.96
N PHE A 408 -2.28 5.06 -13.67
CA PHE A 408 -2.10 6.43 -13.23
C PHE A 408 -3.26 7.29 -13.74
N PHE A 409 -4.01 7.87 -12.81
CA PHE A 409 -5.14 8.74 -13.12
C PHE A 409 -4.84 10.18 -12.74
N LYS A 410 -5.43 11.11 -13.48
CA LYS A 410 -5.39 12.55 -13.21
C LYS A 410 -6.79 13.13 -13.46
N GLY A 411 -7.29 13.90 -12.50
CA GLY A 411 -8.61 14.50 -12.60
C GLY A 411 -8.69 15.62 -13.62
N ASN A 412 -9.81 15.65 -14.37
CA ASN A 412 -10.16 16.71 -15.31
C ASN A 412 -11.05 17.74 -14.59
N LEU A 413 -10.57 18.97 -14.49
CA LEU A 413 -11.27 20.10 -13.84
C LEU A 413 -12.67 20.42 -14.41
N LEU A 414 -13.00 19.94 -15.61
CA LEU A 414 -14.21 20.33 -16.37
C LEU A 414 -15.31 19.26 -16.47
N GLU A 415 -15.07 18.02 -16.00
CA GLU A 415 -16.01 16.90 -16.16
C GLU A 415 -16.89 16.64 -14.93
N GLY A 416 -16.71 17.39 -13.84
CA GLY A 416 -17.66 17.36 -12.74
C GLY A 416 -18.95 18.08 -13.14
N ASN A 417 -20.11 17.49 -12.83
CA ASN A 417 -21.44 18.12 -12.99
C ASN A 417 -21.59 19.30 -12.00
N TYR A 418 -20.85 20.37 -12.23
CA TYR A 418 -20.89 21.59 -11.45
C TYR A 418 -21.76 22.61 -12.19
N SER A 419 -22.69 23.25 -11.48
CA SER A 419 -23.40 24.42 -12.02
C SER A 419 -22.39 25.51 -12.41
N HIS A 420 -22.68 26.36 -13.40
CA HIS A 420 -21.73 27.38 -13.88
C HIS A 420 -21.18 28.30 -12.77
N LEU A 421 -21.94 28.53 -11.69
CA LEU A 421 -21.47 29.27 -10.51
C LEU A 421 -20.54 28.44 -9.62
N SER A 422 -20.77 27.13 -9.54
CA SER A 422 -19.88 26.17 -8.89
C SER A 422 -18.55 26.04 -9.63
N VAL A 423 -18.52 26.07 -10.96
CA VAL A 423 -17.27 25.98 -11.74
C VAL A 423 -16.30 27.13 -11.43
N MET A 424 -16.80 28.36 -11.23
CA MET A 424 -15.95 29.52 -10.96
C MET A 424 -15.40 29.55 -9.52
N ILE A 425 -16.16 29.03 -8.55
CA ILE A 425 -15.68 28.81 -7.18
C ILE A 425 -14.77 27.57 -7.12
N CYS A 426 -15.11 26.48 -7.80
CA CYS A 426 -14.32 25.25 -7.88
C CYS A 426 -12.96 25.47 -8.56
N SER A 427 -12.85 26.35 -9.56
CA SER A 427 -11.59 26.64 -10.25
C SER A 427 -10.53 27.30 -9.35
N ILE A 428 -10.94 27.89 -8.22
CA ILE A 428 -10.04 28.51 -7.23
C ILE A 428 -9.62 27.50 -6.14
N TYR A 429 -10.37 26.40 -5.96
CA TYR A 429 -10.18 25.42 -4.88
C TYR A 429 -9.81 24.00 -5.33
N PHE A 430 -9.95 23.64 -6.61
CA PHE A 430 -9.65 22.30 -7.09
C PHE A 430 -8.18 22.12 -7.48
N PHE A 431 -7.43 21.60 -6.51
CA PHE A 431 -6.21 20.85 -6.77
C PHE A 431 -6.58 19.58 -7.56
N SER A 432 -6.07 19.42 -8.79
CA SER A 432 -6.30 18.21 -9.60
C SER A 432 -5.64 17.01 -8.93
N GLN A 433 -6.45 16.12 -8.35
CA GLN A 433 -5.96 14.89 -7.76
C GLN A 433 -5.36 14.01 -8.86
N LYS A 434 -4.20 13.43 -8.57
CA LYS A 434 -3.53 12.50 -9.46
C LYS A 434 -2.71 11.50 -8.68
N GLY A 435 -2.63 10.29 -9.17
CA GLY A 435 -1.93 9.23 -8.47
C GLY A 435 -2.07 7.90 -9.19
N VAL A 436 -1.44 6.90 -8.62
CA VAL A 436 -1.62 5.51 -9.02
C VAL A 436 -2.87 4.98 -8.34
N GLY A 437 -3.62 4.15 -9.05
CA GLY A 437 -4.72 3.33 -8.56
C GLY A 437 -4.40 1.86 -8.76
N GLY A 438 -5.36 1.12 -9.30
CA GLY A 438 -5.22 -0.29 -9.64
C GLY A 438 -6.52 -0.83 -10.24
N PRO A 439 -6.52 -2.06 -10.76
CA PRO A 439 -7.74 -2.68 -11.28
C PRO A 439 -8.80 -2.89 -10.20
N HIS A 440 -8.41 -3.05 -8.93
CA HIS A 440 -9.30 -3.31 -7.79
C HIS A 440 -10.48 -2.34 -7.67
N CYS A 441 -10.20 -1.03 -7.59
CA CYS A 441 -11.24 0.00 -7.47
C CYS A 441 -11.69 0.58 -8.83
N GLY A 442 -11.07 0.12 -9.92
CA GLY A 442 -11.42 0.54 -11.28
C GLY A 442 -10.93 1.95 -11.65
N LYS A 443 -11.53 2.47 -12.73
CA LYS A 443 -11.05 3.69 -13.40
C LYS A 443 -11.24 4.94 -12.54
N SER A 444 -10.27 5.85 -12.60
CA SER A 444 -10.31 7.17 -11.95
C SER A 444 -10.24 7.13 -10.41
N MET A 445 -9.99 5.95 -9.83
CA MET A 445 -9.83 5.78 -8.38
C MET A 445 -8.34 5.68 -8.08
N VAL A 446 -7.78 6.68 -7.40
CA VAL A 446 -6.37 6.69 -6.95
C VAL A 446 -6.30 6.41 -5.47
N TRP A 447 -5.20 5.86 -4.98
CA TRP A 447 -5.12 5.40 -3.60
C TRP A 447 -4.21 6.30 -2.77
N PRO A 448 -4.62 6.70 -1.55
CA PRO A 448 -3.75 7.38 -0.60
C PRO A 448 -2.43 6.64 -0.34
N LEU A 449 -2.42 5.30 -0.35
CA LEU A 449 -1.19 4.50 -0.20
C LEU A 449 -0.11 4.89 -1.23
N ALA A 450 -0.47 5.02 -2.51
CA ALA A 450 0.46 5.40 -3.57
C ALA A 450 0.96 6.85 -3.40
N ILE A 451 0.08 7.75 -2.95
CA ILE A 451 0.44 9.16 -2.68
C ILE A 451 1.43 9.24 -1.51
N ILE A 452 1.19 8.48 -0.45
CA ILE A 452 2.07 8.41 0.71
C ILE A 452 3.42 7.80 0.30
N MET A 453 3.42 6.71 -0.49
CA MET A 453 4.65 6.13 -1.04
C MET A 453 5.42 7.11 -1.90
N ARG A 454 4.73 7.88 -2.74
CA ARG A 454 5.35 8.94 -3.53
C ARG A 454 6.10 9.94 -2.63
N GLY A 455 5.49 10.36 -1.51
CA GLY A 455 6.11 11.26 -0.53
C GLY A 455 7.26 10.60 0.24
N LEU A 456 7.11 9.34 0.66
CA LEU A 456 8.13 8.61 1.43
C LEU A 456 9.38 8.23 0.63
N THR A 457 9.28 8.20 -0.69
CA THR A 457 10.36 7.76 -1.59
C THR A 457 11.00 8.89 -2.39
N THR A 458 10.68 10.15 -2.09
CA THR A 458 11.31 11.33 -2.70
C THR A 458 12.15 12.10 -1.69
N THR A 459 13.10 12.87 -2.22
CA THR A 459 13.87 13.86 -1.44
C THR A 459 13.53 15.29 -1.83
N ASP A 460 12.64 15.48 -2.81
CA ASP A 460 12.18 16.78 -3.29
C ASP A 460 11.07 17.33 -2.37
N ASP A 461 11.34 18.45 -1.72
CA ASP A 461 10.42 19.10 -0.80
C ASP A 461 9.12 19.55 -1.47
N ASP A 462 9.17 19.97 -2.73
CA ASP A 462 7.98 20.41 -3.45
C ASP A 462 7.09 19.22 -3.82
N GLU A 463 7.69 18.07 -4.13
CA GLU A 463 6.93 16.83 -4.31
C GLU A 463 6.32 16.34 -2.99
N ILE A 464 7.02 16.49 -1.86
CA ILE A 464 6.47 16.17 -0.53
C ILE A 464 5.28 17.06 -0.20
N ARG A 465 5.40 18.39 -0.38
CA ARG A 465 4.28 19.33 -0.20
C ARG A 465 3.09 18.97 -1.09
N PHE A 466 3.37 18.64 -2.36
CA PHE A 466 2.35 18.20 -3.29
C PHE A 466 1.60 16.95 -2.77
N CYS A 467 2.29 15.97 -2.21
CA CYS A 467 1.65 14.80 -1.59
C CYS A 467 0.83 15.15 -0.34
N LEU A 468 1.34 16.01 0.55
CA LEU A 468 0.61 16.45 1.74
C LEU A 468 -0.69 17.17 1.35
N GLU A 469 -0.63 18.08 0.38
CA GLU A 469 -1.81 18.79 -0.12
C GLU A 469 -2.84 17.85 -0.73
N MET A 470 -2.40 16.83 -1.48
CA MET A 470 -3.32 15.83 -2.03
C MET A 470 -4.11 15.13 -0.93
N LEU A 471 -3.40 14.64 0.09
CA LEU A 471 -3.97 13.88 1.20
C LEU A 471 -4.92 14.74 2.05
N GLN A 472 -4.54 15.98 2.34
CA GLN A 472 -5.42 16.95 3.00
C GLN A 472 -6.69 17.22 2.18
N LYS A 473 -6.57 17.37 0.86
CA LYS A 473 -7.72 17.67 -0.01
C LYS A 473 -8.52 16.42 -0.42
N SER A 474 -8.19 15.23 0.09
CA SER A 474 -8.82 13.98 -0.32
C SER A 474 -9.43 13.11 0.78
N HIS A 475 -9.41 13.54 2.04
CA HIS A 475 -9.95 12.74 3.14
C HIS A 475 -11.50 12.71 3.21
N GLY A 476 -12.21 13.13 2.16
CA GLY A 476 -13.67 13.05 2.08
C GLY A 476 -14.45 13.75 3.21
N ASN A 477 -13.87 14.77 3.84
CA ASN A 477 -14.39 15.40 5.08
C ASN A 477 -14.50 14.45 6.30
N THR A 478 -13.84 13.29 6.27
CA THR A 478 -13.88 12.29 7.34
C THR A 478 -12.78 12.45 8.39
N GLY A 479 -11.65 13.03 8.00
CA GLY A 479 -10.45 13.11 8.84
C GLY A 479 -9.59 11.85 8.84
N PHE A 480 -9.86 10.93 7.90
CA PHE A 480 -9.15 9.65 7.75
C PHE A 480 -8.71 9.42 6.29
N MET A 481 -7.76 8.51 6.12
CA MET A 481 -7.38 7.99 4.81
C MET A 481 -8.33 6.89 4.36
N HIS A 482 -8.57 6.85 3.06
CA HIS A 482 -9.44 5.89 2.39
C HIS A 482 -8.62 4.85 1.62
N GLU A 483 -9.27 3.80 1.13
CA GLU A 483 -8.66 2.88 0.19
C GLU A 483 -8.38 3.57 -1.13
N SER A 484 -9.44 4.13 -1.74
CA SER A 484 -9.31 4.87 -2.98
C SER A 484 -10.20 6.11 -2.98
N ILE A 485 -9.80 7.12 -3.75
CA ILE A 485 -10.47 8.40 -3.93
C ILE A 485 -10.67 8.65 -5.42
N ASN A 486 -11.85 9.14 -5.81
CA ASN A 486 -12.07 9.51 -7.20
C ASN A 486 -11.34 10.82 -7.52
N VAL A 487 -10.52 10.83 -8.58
CA VAL A 487 -9.70 12.00 -8.94
C VAL A 487 -10.50 13.26 -9.28
N ASN A 488 -11.77 13.12 -9.67
CA ASN A 488 -12.66 14.23 -9.99
C ASN A 488 -13.55 14.63 -8.82
N ASN A 489 -13.73 13.76 -7.82
CA ASN A 489 -14.59 14.03 -6.67
C ASN A 489 -14.12 13.24 -5.44
N PRO A 490 -13.32 13.83 -4.54
CA PRO A 490 -12.81 13.14 -3.36
C PRO A 490 -13.88 12.73 -2.33
N MET A 491 -15.13 13.20 -2.47
CA MET A 491 -16.26 12.68 -1.67
C MET A 491 -16.71 11.30 -2.14
N HIS A 492 -16.31 10.87 -3.34
CA HIS A 492 -16.49 9.51 -3.82
C HIS A 492 -15.20 8.73 -3.53
N TYR A 493 -15.24 7.96 -2.45
CA TYR A 493 -14.13 7.14 -1.98
C TYR A 493 -14.62 5.73 -1.60
N THR A 494 -13.70 4.79 -1.48
CA THR A 494 -13.95 3.44 -0.97
C THR A 494 -13.28 3.24 0.39
N ARG A 495 -13.85 2.36 1.22
CA ARG A 495 -13.42 2.05 2.59
C ARG A 495 -13.21 3.28 3.47
N SER A 496 -14.26 3.64 4.22
CA SER A 496 -14.18 4.72 5.21
C SER A 496 -13.29 4.38 6.41
N TRP A 497 -13.03 3.08 6.64
CA TRP A 497 -12.22 2.60 7.75
C TRP A 497 -11.16 1.63 7.23
N PHE A 498 -10.01 2.20 6.86
CA PHE A 498 -8.85 1.45 6.40
C PHE A 498 -7.63 1.77 7.27
N ALA A 499 -7.41 0.94 8.29
CA ALA A 499 -6.43 1.24 9.34
C ALA A 499 -4.99 1.20 8.83
N TRP A 500 -4.68 0.41 7.79
CA TRP A 500 -3.37 0.44 7.15
C TRP A 500 -3.08 1.81 6.50
N ALA A 501 -4.00 2.36 5.71
CA ALA A 501 -3.82 3.67 5.10
C ALA A 501 -3.65 4.79 6.14
N ASN A 502 -4.42 4.73 7.24
CA ASN A 502 -4.30 5.63 8.38
C ASN A 502 -2.92 5.51 9.06
N SER A 503 -2.49 4.28 9.34
CA SER A 503 -1.20 3.96 9.94
C SER A 503 -0.04 4.52 9.12
N LEU A 504 -0.09 4.33 7.80
CA LEU A 504 0.96 4.76 6.88
C LEU A 504 1.01 6.29 6.71
N PHE A 505 -0.15 6.96 6.75
CA PHE A 505 -0.21 8.42 6.82
C PHE A 505 0.42 8.94 8.12
N GLY A 506 0.10 8.31 9.25
CA GLY A 506 0.73 8.60 10.54
C GLY A 506 2.25 8.47 10.50
N GLU A 507 2.76 7.36 9.93
CA GLU A 507 4.19 7.15 9.70
C GLU A 507 4.82 8.27 8.85
N PHE A 508 4.14 8.68 7.78
CA PHE A 508 4.62 9.74 6.90
C PHE A 508 4.75 11.09 7.62
N ILE A 509 3.71 11.52 8.34
CA ILE A 509 3.75 12.77 9.11
C ILE A 509 4.82 12.68 10.21
N TRP A 510 4.92 11.56 10.92
CA TRP A 510 5.91 11.40 11.98
C TRP A 510 7.34 11.43 11.44
N LYS A 511 7.60 10.82 10.29
CA LYS A 511 8.89 10.93 9.60
C LYS A 511 9.21 12.39 9.26
N LEU A 512 8.26 13.11 8.66
CA LEU A 512 8.46 14.53 8.32
C LEU A 512 8.67 15.39 9.56
N TYR A 513 7.97 15.11 10.66
CA TYR A 513 8.16 15.84 11.91
C TYR A 513 9.61 15.72 12.42
N ARG A 514 10.22 14.52 12.32
CA ARG A 514 11.60 14.29 12.76
C ARG A 514 12.65 14.85 11.79
N GLU A 515 12.40 14.78 10.49
CA GLU A 515 13.43 15.03 9.48
C GLU A 515 13.26 16.36 8.73
N LYS A 516 12.02 16.81 8.55
CA LYS A 516 11.66 17.98 7.74
C LYS A 516 10.46 18.75 8.36
N PRO A 517 10.51 19.18 9.64
CA PRO A 517 9.35 19.78 10.33
C PRO A 517 8.87 21.08 9.67
N TYR A 518 9.72 21.78 8.92
CA TYR A 518 9.34 22.98 8.16
C TYR A 518 8.32 22.69 7.03
N LEU A 519 8.12 21.44 6.62
CA LEU A 519 7.10 21.05 5.64
C LEU A 519 5.70 20.89 6.25
N LEU A 520 5.59 20.90 7.57
CA LEU A 520 4.32 20.72 8.31
C LEU A 520 3.75 22.06 8.83
N ASN A 521 4.35 23.19 8.45
CA ASN A 521 4.12 24.49 9.09
C ASN A 521 3.52 25.56 8.20
#